data_AF-A0A9W6FXU6-F1
#
_entry.id   AF-A0A9W6FXU6-F1
#
_cell.length_a   1.000
_cell.length_b   1.000
_cell.length_c   1.000
_cell.angle_alpha   90.00
_cell.angle_beta   90.00
_cell.angle_gamma   90.00
#
_symmetry.space_group_name_H-M   'P 1'
#
loop_
_entity.id
_entity.type
_entity.pdbx_description
1 polymer ?
#
loop_
_entity_poly.entity_id
_entity_poly.type
_entity_poly.pdbx_seq_one_letter_code
_entity_poly.pdbx_strand_id
1 'polypeptide(L)'
;MAPMKRPTFPAPYKHEHAPVKNVNEVVNEQLTIGQRAADWIAAKVGSWEFIIGQSAILTFWALLNVTAWVRHWDPYPFILMNLVLSLQAAYTAPMIMMSQNRQAAYDRIEAHNDYEVNLKAEEEIKEVLENLAAQNIAIAELHAMLETLLARPEDKE
;
A
#
# COMPACT_ATOMS: atom_id res chain seq x y z
N MET A 1 41.87 -46.75 8.49
CA MET A 1 41.20 -45.75 7.62
C MET A 1 39.86 -45.43 8.25
N ALA A 2 39.74 -44.30 8.97
CA ALA A 2 38.49 -43.94 9.64
C ALA A 2 37.44 -43.55 8.59
N PRO A 3 36.16 -43.96 8.73
CA PRO A 3 35.12 -43.63 7.76
C PRO A 3 34.91 -42.12 7.70
N MET A 4 34.93 -41.55 6.49
CA MET A 4 34.75 -40.11 6.25
C MET A 4 33.34 -39.67 6.65
N LYS A 5 33.26 -38.67 7.53
CA LYS A 5 32.00 -38.05 7.93
C LYS A 5 31.52 -37.15 6.80
N ARG A 6 30.32 -37.41 6.26
CA ARG A 6 29.75 -36.60 5.17
C ARG A 6 29.23 -35.27 5.74
N PRO A 7 29.41 -34.14 5.03
CA PRO A 7 28.78 -32.89 5.41
C PRO A 7 27.25 -33.06 5.36
N THR A 8 26.58 -32.65 6.43
CA THR A 8 25.13 -32.70 6.56
C THR A 8 24.54 -31.36 6.17
N PHE A 9 23.75 -31.33 5.10
CA PHE A 9 23.02 -30.14 4.68
C PHE A 9 21.57 -30.23 5.16
N PRO A 10 20.96 -29.11 5.60
CA PRO A 10 19.53 -29.04 5.82
C PRO A 10 18.74 -29.31 4.52
N ALA A 11 17.48 -29.72 4.67
CA ALA A 11 16.62 -30.04 3.52
C ALA A 11 16.34 -28.78 2.67
N PRO A 12 16.24 -28.91 1.33
CA PRO A 12 15.96 -27.77 0.46
C PRO A 12 14.58 -27.18 0.77
N TYR A 13 14.52 -25.84 0.87
CA TYR A 13 13.29 -25.11 1.11
C TYR A 13 12.26 -25.39 0.00
N LYS A 14 11.01 -25.60 0.39
CA LYS A 14 9.88 -25.75 -0.54
C LYS A 14 8.94 -24.57 -0.35
N HIS A 15 8.71 -23.83 -1.44
CA HIS A 15 7.67 -22.81 -1.50
C HIS A 15 6.29 -23.48 -1.51
N GLU A 16 5.79 -23.85 -0.34
CA GLU A 16 4.40 -24.27 -0.12
C GLU A 16 3.63 -23.12 0.52
N HIS A 17 3.22 -22.15 -0.28
CA HIS A 17 2.30 -21.10 0.18
C HIS A 17 1.14 -20.91 -0.79
N ALA A 18 -0.03 -20.58 -0.22
CA ALA A 18 -1.21 -20.22 -0.99
C ALA A 18 -0.89 -19.01 -1.90
N PRO A 19 -1.51 -18.92 -3.10
CA PRO A 19 -1.28 -17.82 -4.01
C PRO A 19 -1.60 -16.48 -3.34
N VAL A 20 -0.74 -15.48 -3.57
CA VAL A 20 -0.93 -14.12 -3.04
C VAL A 20 -2.25 -13.59 -3.57
N LYS A 21 -3.23 -13.42 -2.67
CA LYS A 21 -4.53 -12.86 -3.01
C LYS A 21 -4.40 -11.34 -3.02
N ASN A 22 -4.79 -10.70 -4.12
CA ASN A 22 -4.74 -9.25 -4.21
C ASN A 22 -5.81 -8.65 -3.29
N VAL A 23 -5.37 -7.97 -2.24
CA VAL A 23 -6.24 -7.31 -1.25
C VAL A 23 -7.20 -6.34 -1.95
N ASN A 24 -6.75 -5.67 -3.02
CA ASN A 24 -7.58 -4.73 -3.78
C ASN A 24 -8.78 -5.40 -4.45
N GLU A 25 -8.64 -6.63 -4.93
CA GLU A 25 -9.74 -7.34 -5.60
C GLU A 25 -10.84 -7.71 -4.61
N VAL A 26 -10.46 -8.24 -3.45
CA VAL A 26 -11.40 -8.67 -2.40
C VAL A 26 -12.22 -7.49 -1.85
N VAL A 27 -11.61 -6.31 -1.73
CA VAL A 27 -12.28 -5.16 -1.15
C VAL A 27 -13.07 -4.37 -2.22
N ASN A 28 -12.65 -4.39 -3.50
CA ASN A 28 -13.40 -3.75 -4.59
C ASN A 28 -14.70 -4.49 -4.93
N GLU A 29 -14.74 -5.82 -4.78
CA GLU A 29 -15.95 -6.64 -5.00
C GLU A 29 -17.11 -6.32 -4.04
N GLN A 30 -16.84 -5.65 -2.91
CA GLN A 30 -17.84 -5.37 -1.88
C GLN A 30 -18.43 -3.96 -1.94
N LEU A 31 -18.03 -3.13 -2.92
CA LEU A 31 -18.47 -1.75 -3.00
C LEU A 31 -19.93 -1.61 -3.46
N THR A 32 -20.76 -1.00 -2.62
CA THR A 32 -22.13 -0.62 -2.98
C THR A 32 -22.14 0.58 -3.93
N ILE A 33 -23.23 0.74 -4.70
CA ILE A 33 -23.40 1.85 -5.66
C ILE A 33 -23.26 3.22 -4.96
N GLY A 34 -23.80 3.36 -3.75
CA GLY A 34 -23.69 4.60 -2.97
C GLY A 34 -22.26 4.92 -2.52
N GLN A 35 -21.47 3.90 -2.18
CA GLN A 35 -20.06 4.09 -1.82
C GLN A 35 -19.23 4.52 -3.04
N ARG A 36 -19.47 3.91 -4.20
CA ARG A 36 -18.82 4.30 -5.47
C ARG A 36 -19.14 5.74 -5.86
N ALA A 37 -20.40 6.16 -5.67
CA ALA A 37 -20.80 7.54 -5.91
C ALA A 37 -20.10 8.51 -4.93
N ALA A 38 -20.02 8.17 -3.65
CA ALA A 38 -19.33 8.98 -2.65
C ALA A 38 -17.82 9.11 -2.94
N ASP A 39 -17.14 8.03 -3.34
CA ASP A 39 -15.72 8.08 -3.76
C ASP A 39 -15.53 9.00 -4.96
N TRP A 40 -16.40 8.88 -5.96
CA TRP A 40 -16.33 9.71 -7.16
C TRP A 40 -16.53 11.19 -6.84
N ILE A 41 -17.53 11.51 -5.99
CA ILE A 41 -17.79 12.89 -5.55
C ILE A 41 -16.61 13.43 -4.74
N ALA A 42 -16.06 12.65 -3.80
CA ALA A 42 -14.92 13.06 -3.00
C ALA A 42 -13.68 13.35 -3.86
N ALA A 43 -13.40 12.48 -4.83
CA ALA A 43 -12.29 12.68 -5.78
C ALA A 43 -12.47 13.93 -6.66
N LYS A 44 -13.71 14.25 -7.07
CA LYS A 44 -14.01 15.45 -7.86
C LYS A 44 -13.95 16.73 -7.04
N VAL A 45 -14.55 16.74 -5.85
CA VAL A 45 -14.56 17.91 -4.96
C VAL A 45 -13.16 18.23 -4.44
N GLY A 46 -12.29 17.23 -4.27
CA GLY A 46 -10.88 17.41 -3.88
C GLY A 46 -9.94 17.86 -5.01
N SER A 47 -10.43 18.06 -6.24
CA SER A 47 -9.58 18.40 -7.39
C SER A 47 -9.36 19.91 -7.53
N TRP A 48 -8.16 20.30 -8.00
CA TRP A 48 -7.84 21.70 -8.29
C TRP A 48 -8.72 22.31 -9.39
N GLU A 49 -9.11 21.50 -10.37
CA GLU A 49 -10.02 21.93 -11.45
C GLU A 49 -11.41 22.30 -10.92
N PHE A 50 -11.92 21.56 -9.94
CA PHE A 50 -13.21 21.86 -9.31
C PHE A 50 -13.17 23.18 -8.54
N ILE A 51 -12.10 23.44 -7.78
CA ILE A 51 -11.95 24.69 -7.01
C ILE A 51 -11.94 25.91 -7.95
N ILE A 52 -11.20 25.82 -9.05
CA ILE A 52 -11.12 26.90 -10.05
C ILE A 52 -12.48 27.11 -10.73
N GLY A 53 -13.14 26.03 -11.17
CA GLY A 53 -14.46 26.09 -11.81
C GLY A 53 -15.53 26.67 -10.88
N GLN A 54 -15.60 26.20 -9.64
CA GLN A 54 -16.53 26.69 -8.62
C GLN A 54 -16.30 28.18 -8.35
N SER A 55 -15.04 28.61 -8.20
CA SER A 55 -14.69 30.01 -7.95
C SER A 55 -15.08 30.91 -9.13
N ALA A 56 -14.90 30.44 -10.37
CA ALA A 56 -15.31 31.17 -11.57
C ALA A 56 -16.83 31.32 -11.64
N ILE A 57 -17.59 30.26 -11.34
CA ILE A 57 -19.07 30.29 -11.32
C ILE A 57 -19.57 31.29 -10.26
N LEU A 58 -19.02 31.24 -9.05
CA LEU A 58 -19.40 32.17 -7.97
C LEU A 58 -19.07 33.62 -8.34
N THR A 59 -17.89 33.86 -8.90
CA THR A 59 -17.47 35.19 -9.36
C THR A 59 -18.40 35.71 -10.48
N PHE A 60 -18.72 34.86 -11.45
CA PHE A 60 -19.63 35.19 -12.54
C PHE A 60 -21.05 35.50 -12.03
N TRP A 61 -21.56 34.69 -11.10
CA TRP A 61 -22.87 34.89 -10.47
C TRP A 61 -22.93 36.21 -9.70
N ALA A 62 -21.88 36.54 -8.93
CA ALA A 62 -21.78 37.81 -8.22
C ALA A 62 -21.73 38.99 -9.19
N LEU A 63 -20.92 38.92 -10.26
CA LEU A 63 -20.81 39.98 -11.27
C LEU A 63 -22.14 40.24 -12.00
N LEU A 64 -22.88 39.18 -12.38
CA LEU A 64 -24.20 39.32 -13.00
C LEU A 64 -25.23 39.98 -12.07
N ASN A 65 -25.20 39.65 -10.77
CA ASN A 65 -26.12 40.24 -9.79
C ASN A 65 -25.77 41.72 -9.50
N VAL A 66 -24.48 42.07 -9.42
CA VAL A 66 -24.02 43.45 -9.16
C VAL A 66 -24.24 44.37 -10.35
N THR A 67 -24.06 43.88 -11.59
CA THR A 67 -24.20 44.69 -12.81
C THR A 67 -25.67 44.94 -13.21
N ALA A 68 -26.64 44.52 -12.40
CA ALA A 68 -28.07 44.78 -12.54
C ALA A 68 -28.68 44.41 -13.92
N TRP A 69 -28.07 43.46 -14.64
CA TRP A 69 -28.53 43.03 -15.97
C TRP A 69 -29.84 42.22 -15.89
N VAL A 70 -30.12 41.59 -14.74
CA VAL A 70 -31.36 40.87 -14.44
C VAL A 70 -31.89 41.44 -13.13
N ARG A 71 -33.21 41.70 -13.04
CA ARG A 71 -33.92 42.14 -11.83
C ARG A 71 -33.24 41.62 -10.55
N HIS A 72 -32.94 42.50 -9.58
CA HIS A 72 -32.32 42.24 -8.28
C HIS A 72 -32.86 40.97 -7.57
N TRP A 73 -32.41 39.79 -8.01
CA TRP A 73 -32.96 38.52 -7.56
C TRP A 73 -32.26 38.08 -6.26
N ASP A 74 -31.00 38.49 -6.07
CA ASP A 74 -30.23 38.31 -4.84
C ASP A 74 -29.47 39.61 -4.49
N PRO A 75 -30.14 40.61 -3.85
CA PRO A 75 -29.50 41.84 -3.40
C PRO A 75 -28.40 41.58 -2.38
N TYR A 76 -27.40 42.46 -2.32
CA TYR A 76 -26.36 42.43 -1.28
C TYR A 76 -27.04 42.37 0.11
N PRO A 77 -26.78 41.35 0.95
CA PRO A 77 -25.56 40.53 1.07
C PRO A 77 -25.58 39.11 0.44
N PHE A 78 -26.31 38.88 -0.66
CA PHE A 78 -26.38 37.58 -1.38
C PHE A 78 -26.87 36.41 -0.50
N ILE A 79 -28.13 36.48 -0.04
CA ILE A 79 -28.69 35.52 0.91
C ILE A 79 -28.87 34.14 0.28
N LEU A 80 -29.23 34.08 -1.01
CA LEU A 80 -29.48 32.82 -1.70
C LEU A 80 -28.17 32.10 -1.98
N MET A 81 -27.13 32.83 -2.41
CA MET A 81 -25.79 32.27 -2.59
C MET A 81 -25.25 31.67 -1.28
N ASN A 82 -25.37 32.40 -0.17
CA ASN A 82 -24.95 31.92 1.14
C ASN A 82 -25.71 30.66 1.58
N LEU A 83 -27.02 30.60 1.33
CA LEU A 83 -27.85 29.44 1.68
C LEU A 83 -27.44 28.20 0.87
N VAL A 84 -27.22 28.35 -0.44
CA VAL A 84 -26.79 27.25 -1.32
C VAL A 84 -25.40 26.75 -0.92
N LEU A 85 -24.44 27.65 -0.68
CA LEU A 85 -23.09 27.27 -0.25
C LEU A 85 -23.08 26.56 1.10
N SER A 86 -23.90 27.03 2.05
CA SER A 86 -24.03 26.38 3.37
C SER A 86 -24.60 24.97 3.24
N LEU A 87 -25.63 24.80 2.41
CA LEU A 87 -26.21 23.49 2.13
C LEU A 87 -25.20 22.56 1.42
N GLN A 88 -24.47 23.08 0.43
CA GLN A 88 -23.43 22.35 -0.28
C GLN A 88 -22.36 21.85 0.70
N ALA A 89 -21.85 22.70 1.59
CA ALA A 89 -20.87 22.33 2.59
C ALA A 89 -21.41 21.26 3.56
N ALA A 90 -22.67 21.42 4.02
CA ALA A 90 -23.32 20.48 4.93
C ALA A 90 -23.45 19.06 4.34
N TYR A 91 -23.71 18.93 3.04
CA TYR A 91 -23.73 17.62 2.35
C TYR A 91 -22.34 17.11 1.98
N THR A 92 -21.40 18.00 1.70
CA THR A 92 -20.05 17.64 1.28
C THR A 92 -19.25 17.03 2.44
N ALA A 93 -19.34 17.60 3.64
CA ALA A 93 -18.62 17.12 4.82
C ALA A 93 -18.85 15.62 5.15
N PRO A 94 -20.09 15.10 5.24
CA PRO A 94 -20.33 13.69 5.50
C PRO A 94 -19.92 12.79 4.33
N MET A 95 -20.07 13.24 3.07
CA MET A 95 -19.60 12.46 1.91
C MET A 95 -18.08 12.31 1.93
N ILE A 96 -17.35 13.38 2.22
CA ILE A 96 -15.89 13.34 2.39
C ILE A 96 -15.53 12.42 3.56
N MET A 97 -16.20 12.54 4.71
CA MET A 97 -15.94 11.69 5.87
C MET A 97 -16.21 10.20 5.58
N MET A 98 -17.25 9.87 4.82
CA MET A 98 -17.51 8.51 4.38
C MET A 98 -16.40 7.98 3.45
N SER A 99 -15.89 8.82 2.57
CA SER A 99 -14.75 8.47 1.70
C SER A 99 -13.46 8.28 2.50
N GLN A 100 -13.21 9.13 3.49
CA GLN A 100 -12.04 9.05 4.36
C GLN A 100 -12.09 7.83 5.27
N ASN A 101 -13.22 7.57 5.96
CA ASN A 101 -13.39 6.37 6.78
C ASN A 101 -13.18 5.10 5.98
N ARG A 102 -13.59 5.10 4.71
CA ARG A 102 -13.38 3.99 3.79
C ARG A 102 -11.90 3.84 3.44
N GLN A 103 -11.22 4.91 2.99
CA GLN A 103 -9.78 4.87 2.72
C GLN A 103 -8.98 4.38 3.93
N ALA A 104 -9.27 4.89 5.14
CA ALA A 104 -8.62 4.43 6.35
C ALA A 104 -8.85 2.94 6.66
N ALA A 105 -10.00 2.38 6.26
CA ALA A 105 -10.25 0.95 6.38
C ALA A 105 -9.42 0.14 5.38
N TYR A 106 -9.27 0.61 4.15
CA TYR A 106 -8.36 0.02 3.15
C TYR A 106 -6.91 0.03 3.64
N ASP A 107 -6.42 1.20 4.06
CA ASP A 107 -5.05 1.39 4.55
C ASP A 107 -4.75 0.45 5.73
N ARG A 108 -5.74 0.21 6.60
CA ARG A 108 -5.60 -0.73 7.73
C ARG A 108 -5.48 -2.19 7.28
N ILE A 109 -6.25 -2.60 6.28
CA ILE A 109 -6.18 -3.97 5.75
C ILE A 109 -4.86 -4.19 5.02
N GLU A 110 -4.43 -3.20 4.22
CA GLU A 110 -3.15 -3.23 3.52
C GLU A 110 -1.99 -3.31 4.52
N ALA A 111 -1.96 -2.45 5.55
CA ALA A 111 -0.95 -2.50 6.58
C ALA A 111 -0.92 -3.84 7.34
N HIS A 112 -2.08 -4.48 7.54
CA HIS A 112 -2.14 -5.80 8.15
C HIS A 112 -1.56 -6.88 7.24
N ASN A 113 -1.88 -6.84 5.94
CA ASN A 113 -1.33 -7.77 4.96
C ASN A 113 0.19 -7.63 4.84
N ASP A 114 0.69 -6.39 4.76
CA ASP A 114 2.12 -6.09 4.73
C ASP A 114 2.84 -6.62 5.97
N TYR A 115 2.20 -6.50 7.14
CA TYR A 115 2.73 -7.07 8.38
C TYR A 115 2.86 -8.61 8.30
N GLU A 116 1.82 -9.30 7.82
CA GLU A 116 1.86 -10.76 7.66
C GLU A 116 2.91 -11.21 6.63
N VAL A 117 3.07 -10.48 5.53
CA VAL A 117 4.11 -10.74 4.53
C VAL A 117 5.50 -10.54 5.12
N ASN A 118 5.71 -9.46 5.88
CA ASN A 118 6.99 -9.20 6.53
C ASN A 118 7.37 -10.26 7.56
N LEU A 119 6.41 -10.76 8.35
CA LEU A 119 6.66 -11.87 9.29
C LEU A 119 7.11 -13.15 8.56
N LYS A 120 6.46 -13.47 7.44
CA LYS A 120 6.84 -14.63 6.62
C LYS A 120 8.20 -14.45 5.99
N ALA A 121 8.49 -13.26 5.47
CA ALA A 121 9.81 -12.94 4.93
C ALA A 121 10.90 -13.05 6.00
N GLU A 122 10.63 -12.65 7.25
CA GLU A 122 11.56 -12.85 8.35
C GLU A 122 11.86 -14.33 8.61
N GLU A 123 10.85 -15.19 8.57
CA GLU A 123 11.01 -16.65 8.71
C GLU A 123 11.82 -17.25 7.56
N GLU A 124 11.50 -16.90 6.31
CA GLU A 124 12.26 -17.33 5.12
C GLU A 124 13.73 -16.88 5.20
N ILE A 125 13.98 -15.64 5.64
CA ILE A 125 15.35 -15.13 5.83
C ILE A 125 16.09 -15.94 6.90
N LYS A 126 15.45 -16.31 8.02
CA LYS A 126 16.08 -17.14 9.06
C LYS A 126 16.51 -18.48 8.48
N GLU A 127 15.65 -19.13 7.70
CA GLU A 127 15.98 -20.40 7.07
C GLU A 127 17.13 -20.26 6.06
N VAL A 128 17.15 -19.18 5.28
CA VAL A 128 18.26 -18.88 4.37
C VAL A 128 19.57 -18.70 5.16
N LEU A 129 19.54 -17.96 6.28
CA LEU A 129 20.71 -17.77 7.14
C LEU A 129 21.23 -19.08 7.74
N GLU A 130 20.33 -19.99 8.16
CA GLU A 130 20.71 -21.32 8.65
C GLU A 130 21.37 -22.16 7.56
N ASN A 131 20.82 -22.13 6.34
CA ASN A 131 21.41 -22.80 5.18
C ASN A 131 22.81 -22.24 4.84
N LEU A 132 22.97 -20.92 4.85
CA LEU A 132 24.27 -20.27 4.64
C LEU A 132 25.29 -20.61 5.74
N ALA A 133 24.86 -20.65 7.00
CA ALA A 133 25.72 -21.06 8.10
C ALA A 133 26.20 -22.50 7.95
N ALA A 134 25.30 -23.43 7.57
CA ALA A 134 25.67 -24.81 7.27
C ALA A 134 26.67 -24.93 6.11
N GLN A 135 26.48 -24.14 5.04
CA GLN A 135 27.43 -24.07 3.92
C GLN A 135 28.81 -23.55 4.35
N ASN A 136 28.85 -22.50 5.17
CA ASN A 136 30.12 -21.95 5.68
C ASN A 136 30.90 -22.98 6.50
N ILE A 137 30.21 -23.78 7.34
CA ILE A 137 30.83 -24.87 8.10
C ILE A 137 31.40 -25.93 7.15
N ALA A 138 30.63 -26.36 6.16
CA ALA A 138 31.08 -27.36 5.19
C ALA A 138 32.30 -26.89 4.40
N ILE A 139 32.35 -25.62 3.98
CA ILE A 139 33.50 -25.03 3.29
C ILE A 139 34.73 -25.00 4.21
N ALA A 140 34.57 -24.66 5.48
CA ALA A 140 35.67 -24.65 6.44
C ALA A 140 36.24 -26.06 6.67
N GLU A 141 35.39 -27.08 6.79
CA GLU A 141 35.82 -28.48 6.89
C GLU A 141 36.59 -28.92 5.63
N LEU A 142 36.08 -28.59 4.44
CA LEU A 142 36.76 -28.91 3.18
C LEU A 142 38.12 -28.22 3.07
N HIS A 143 38.24 -26.95 3.46
CA HIS A 143 39.53 -26.25 3.48
C HIS A 143 40.52 -26.91 4.44
N ALA A 144 40.11 -27.25 5.66
CA ALA A 144 40.99 -27.94 6.62
C ALA A 144 41.46 -29.30 6.09
N MET A 145 40.58 -30.01 5.37
CA MET A 145 40.88 -31.30 4.76
C MET A 145 41.88 -31.16 3.61
N LEU A 146 41.73 -30.13 2.75
CA LEU A 146 42.69 -29.81 1.69
C LEU A 146 44.06 -29.44 2.25
N GLU A 147 44.13 -28.59 3.27
CA GLU A 147 45.39 -28.25 3.96
C GLU A 147 46.06 -29.51 4.52
N THR A 148 45.29 -30.42 5.12
CA THR A 148 45.83 -31.68 5.65
C THR A 148 46.37 -32.59 4.53
N LEU A 149 45.71 -32.63 3.37
CA LEU A 149 46.16 -33.41 2.22
C LEU A 149 47.39 -32.80 1.54
N LEU A 150 47.50 -31.47 1.49
CA LEU A 150 48.64 -30.74 0.94
C LEU A 150 49.86 -30.77 1.89
N ALA A 151 49.63 -30.78 3.21
CA ALA A 151 50.68 -30.86 4.23
C ALA A 151 51.22 -32.29 4.42
N ARG A 152 50.55 -33.31 3.87
CA ARG A 152 51.10 -34.68 3.81
C ARG A 152 52.25 -34.65 2.79
N PRO A 153 53.52 -34.83 3.22
CA PRO A 153 54.62 -34.91 2.26
C PRO A 153 54.29 -36.02 1.28
N GLU A 154 54.55 -35.80 -0.01
CA GLU A 154 54.45 -36.86 -1.01
C GLU A 154 55.27 -38.05 -0.48
N ASP A 155 54.58 -39.09 -0.01
CA ASP A 155 55.19 -40.36 0.33
C ASP A 155 55.79 -40.85 -0.98
N LYS A 156 57.09 -40.59 -1.11
CA LYS A 156 57.93 -41.00 -2.20
C LYS A 156 57.80 -42.51 -2.32
N GLU A 157 57.27 -42.97 -3.46
CA GLU A 157 57.65 -44.28 -3.99
C GLU A 157 59.16 -44.33 -4.24
#